data_AF-A0A4S8QB35-F1
#
_entry.id   AF-A0A4S8QB35-F1
#
_cell.length_a   1.000
_cell.length_b   1.000
_cell.length_c   1.000
_cell.angle_alpha   90.00
_cell.angle_beta   90.00
_cell.angle_gamma   90.00
#
_symmetry.space_group_name_H-M   'P 1'
#
loop_
_entity.id
_entity.type
_entity.pdbx_description
1 polymer ?
#
loop_
_entity_poly.entity_id
_entity_poly.type
_entity_poly.pdbx_seq_one_letter_code
_entity_poly.pdbx_strand_id
1 'polypeptide(L)'
;MIAVAHIAAFAFIVPWGDWFAGSLRSGEADLGSVADFWALPGGIVLPTVLTGLLMIRLGRQGQRLGIGFGIALIVWAGFCVFLLGPSGFLGVLVPAGFLIAAAVVDRKA
;
A
#
# COMPACT_ATOMS: atom_id res chain seq x y z
N MET A 1 0.48 -4.73 -8.91
CA MET A 1 1.88 -4.66 -9.37
C MET A 1 2.72 -3.62 -8.62
N ILE A 2 2.19 -2.42 -8.32
CA ILE A 2 2.95 -1.36 -7.61
C ILE A 2 3.50 -1.85 -6.27
N ALA A 3 2.70 -2.53 -5.45
CA ALA A 3 3.13 -3.09 -4.18
C ALA A 3 4.31 -4.08 -4.32
N VAL A 4 4.25 -4.93 -5.36
CA VAL A 4 5.29 -5.93 -5.67
C VAL A 4 6.56 -5.25 -6.17
N ALA A 5 6.44 -4.26 -7.05
CA ALA A 5 7.59 -3.48 -7.51
C ALA A 5 8.23 -2.69 -6.35
N HIS A 6 7.41 -2.14 -5.45
CA HIS A 6 7.87 -1.39 -4.30
C HIS A 6 8.63 -2.30 -3.33
N ILE A 7 8.08 -3.45 -2.92
CA ILE A 7 8.81 -4.37 -2.05
C ILE A 7 10.08 -4.94 -2.72
N ALA A 8 10.03 -5.23 -4.02
CA ALA A 8 11.18 -5.77 -4.76
C ALA A 8 12.36 -4.77 -4.81
N ALA A 9 12.08 -3.48 -4.94
CA ALA A 9 13.10 -2.43 -4.96
C ALA A 9 13.90 -2.35 -3.65
N PHE A 10 13.27 -2.69 -2.52
CA PHE A 10 13.90 -2.62 -1.19
C PHE A 10 14.24 -4.00 -0.61
N ALA A 11 13.95 -5.09 -1.33
CA ALA A 11 14.11 -6.45 -0.83
C ALA A 11 15.55 -6.79 -0.42
N PHE A 12 16.57 -6.14 -1.00
CA PHE A 12 17.97 -6.45 -0.72
C PHE A 12 18.60 -5.59 0.38
N ILE A 13 17.91 -4.56 0.84
CA ILE A 13 18.46 -3.57 1.79
C ILE A 13 17.84 -3.65 3.18
N VAL A 14 16.73 -4.37 3.34
CA VAL A 14 16.06 -4.51 4.63
C VAL A 14 16.46 -5.79 5.39
N PRO A 15 16.48 -5.77 6.74
CA PRO A 15 17.02 -6.86 7.55
C PRO A 15 15.99 -8.00 7.75
N TRP A 16 15.62 -8.68 6.66
CA TRP A 16 14.63 -9.77 6.71
C TRP A 16 14.92 -10.84 7.75
N GLY A 17 16.19 -11.28 7.83
CA GLY A 17 16.61 -12.34 8.75
C GLY A 17 16.36 -11.96 10.20
N ASP A 18 16.62 -10.70 10.56
CA ASP A 18 16.40 -10.17 11.90
C ASP A 18 14.89 -10.09 12.23
N TRP A 19 14.08 -9.59 11.29
CA TRP A 19 12.63 -9.55 11.45
C TRP A 19 12.03 -10.95 11.62
N PHE A 20 12.50 -11.94 10.84
CA PHE A 20 12.05 -13.33 10.96
C PHE A 20 12.57 -14.02 12.23
N ALA A 21 13.73 -13.63 12.75
CA ALA A 21 14.22 -14.08 14.05
C ALA A 21 13.37 -13.52 15.21
N GLY A 22 12.60 -12.45 14.96
CA GLY A 22 11.59 -11.94 15.87
C GLY A 22 11.95 -10.65 16.57
N SER A 23 13.00 -9.94 16.13
CA SER A 23 13.46 -8.67 16.74
C SER A 23 12.35 -7.61 16.87
N LEU A 24 11.45 -7.55 15.88
CA LEU A 24 10.28 -6.67 15.88
C LEU A 24 9.24 -7.06 16.96
N ARG A 25 9.15 -8.34 17.31
CA ARG A 25 8.23 -8.85 18.34
C ARG A 25 8.85 -8.75 19.74
N SER A 26 10.16 -8.99 19.87
CA SER A 26 10.88 -8.88 21.14
C SER A 26 11.14 -7.43 21.55
N GLY A 27 11.03 -6.47 20.62
CA GLY A 27 11.33 -5.05 20.87
C GLY A 27 12.83 -4.75 20.85
N GLU A 28 13.63 -5.64 20.29
CA GLU A 28 15.09 -5.52 20.17
C GLU A 28 15.51 -4.79 18.89
N ALA A 29 14.60 -4.65 17.92
CA ALA A 29 14.84 -3.89 16.69
C ALA A 29 15.06 -2.40 16.98
N ASP A 30 16.07 -1.81 16.36
CA ASP A 30 16.29 -0.36 16.43
C ASP A 30 15.19 0.44 15.71
N LEU A 31 15.10 1.73 16.01
CA LEU A 31 14.06 2.61 15.46
C LEU A 31 14.10 2.72 13.92
N GLY A 32 15.27 2.60 13.30
CA GLY A 32 15.42 2.56 11.85
C GLY A 32 14.82 1.29 11.26
N SER A 33 15.15 0.13 11.83
CA SER A 33 14.58 -1.17 11.44
C SER A 33 13.04 -1.20 11.58
N VAL A 34 12.50 -0.60 12.64
CA VAL A 34 11.05 -0.45 12.83
C VAL A 34 10.45 0.47 11.77
N ALA A 35 11.10 1.59 11.45
CA ALA A 35 10.64 2.51 10.41
C ALA A 35 10.62 1.83 9.03
N ASP A 36 11.65 1.07 8.69
CA ASP A 36 11.75 0.33 7.43
C ASP A 36 10.65 -0.74 7.31
N PHE A 37 10.35 -1.45 8.40
CA PHE A 37 9.25 -2.42 8.43
C PHE A 37 7.90 -1.78 8.10
N TRP A 38 7.62 -0.62 8.68
CA TRP A 38 6.39 0.13 8.43
C TRP A 38 6.42 0.88 7.10
N ALA A 39 7.58 1.19 6.53
CA ALA A 39 7.69 1.72 5.19
C ALA A 39 7.36 0.66 4.12
N LEU A 40 7.62 -0.62 4.41
CA LEU A 40 7.55 -1.71 3.43
C LEU A 40 6.47 -2.77 3.77
N PRO A 41 6.80 -3.94 4.36
CA PRO A 41 5.83 -5.02 4.46
C PRO A 41 4.63 -4.64 5.35
N GLY A 42 4.86 -3.97 6.48
CA GLY A 42 3.83 -3.64 7.45
C GLY A 42 2.89 -2.51 7.01
N GLY A 43 3.40 -1.53 6.25
CA GLY A 43 2.64 -0.32 5.90
C GLY A 43 2.07 -0.32 4.49
N ILE A 44 2.86 -0.08 3.44
CA ILE A 44 2.28 0.06 2.10
C ILE A 44 1.95 -1.28 1.45
N VAL A 45 2.85 -2.26 1.56
CA VAL A 45 2.80 -3.45 0.70
C VAL A 45 1.59 -4.32 1.03
N LEU A 46 1.41 -4.71 2.29
CA LEU A 46 0.29 -5.58 2.69
C LEU A 46 -1.08 -4.94 2.42
N PRO A 47 -1.40 -3.71 2.90
CA PRO A 47 -2.67 -3.05 2.62
C PRO A 47 -2.97 -2.87 1.14
N THR A 48 -1.97 -2.51 0.32
CA THR A 48 -2.20 -2.31 -1.12
C THR A 48 -2.38 -3.64 -1.87
N VAL A 49 -1.69 -4.71 -1.48
CA VAL A 49 -1.93 -6.06 -2.00
C VAL A 49 -3.34 -6.54 -1.64
N LEU A 50 -3.71 -6.46 -0.36
CA LEU A 50 -5.03 -6.89 0.10
C LEU A 50 -6.15 -6.09 -0.55
N THR A 51 -5.98 -4.77 -0.67
CA THR A 51 -6.93 -3.88 -1.37
C THR A 51 -7.05 -4.26 -2.84
N GLY A 52 -5.92 -4.52 -3.53
CA GLY A 52 -5.94 -4.97 -4.92
C GLY A 52 -6.64 -6.32 -5.09
N LEU A 53 -6.38 -7.29 -4.20
CA LEU A 53 -7.04 -8.60 -4.22
C LEU A 53 -8.55 -8.47 -3.97
N LEU A 54 -8.95 -7.62 -3.02
CA LEU A 54 -10.36 -7.32 -2.75
C LEU A 54 -11.02 -6.71 -3.99
N MET A 55 -10.39 -5.72 -4.63
CA MET A 55 -10.91 -5.11 -5.86
C MET A 55 -11.07 -6.12 -6.99
N ILE A 56 -10.09 -7.01 -7.19
CA ILE A 56 -10.17 -8.09 -8.18
C ILE A 56 -11.36 -9.00 -7.88
N ARG A 57 -11.54 -9.40 -6.61
CA ARG A 57 -12.67 -10.23 -6.20
C ARG A 57 -14.01 -9.53 -6.46
N LEU A 58 -14.14 -8.26 -6.09
CA LEU A 58 -15.36 -7.47 -6.29
C LEU A 58 -15.68 -7.31 -7.79
N GLY A 59 -14.67 -7.03 -8.60
CA GLY A 59 -14.81 -6.96 -10.06
C GLY A 59 -15.26 -8.30 -10.67
N ARG A 60 -14.71 -9.42 -10.20
CA ARG A 60 -15.16 -10.77 -10.61
C ARG A 60 -16.60 -11.08 -10.21
N GLN A 61 -17.13 -10.40 -9.20
CA GLN A 61 -18.52 -10.52 -8.75
C GLN A 61 -19.46 -9.51 -9.43
N GLY A 62 -18.95 -8.71 -10.39
CA GLY A 62 -19.73 -7.64 -11.03
C GLY A 62 -20.12 -6.51 -10.09
N GLN A 63 -19.49 -6.42 -8.91
CA GLN A 63 -19.78 -5.36 -7.95
C GLN A 63 -19.06 -4.08 -8.35
N ARG A 64 -19.77 -2.95 -8.26
CA ARG A 64 -19.20 -1.64 -8.51
C ARG A 64 -18.34 -1.20 -7.32
N LEU A 65 -17.17 -0.66 -7.62
CA LEU A 65 -16.30 -0.07 -6.61
C LEU A 65 -16.73 1.38 -6.35
N GLY A 66 -17.02 1.69 -5.09
CA GLY A 66 -17.37 3.06 -4.70
C GLY A 66 -16.16 4.00 -4.77
N ILE A 67 -16.43 5.30 -4.97
CA ILE A 67 -15.40 6.36 -5.00
C ILE A 67 -14.53 6.40 -3.72
N GLY A 68 -15.08 5.92 -2.60
CA GLY A 68 -14.39 5.84 -1.32
C GLY A 68 -13.08 5.06 -1.37
N PHE A 69 -12.95 4.04 -2.24
CA PHE A 69 -11.69 3.30 -2.40
C PHE A 69 -10.56 4.19 -2.92
N GLY A 70 -10.83 5.04 -3.92
CA GLY A 70 -9.83 5.96 -4.45
C GLY A 70 -9.47 7.06 -3.44
N ILE A 71 -10.46 7.60 -2.72
CA ILE A 71 -10.22 8.58 -1.66
C ILE A 71 -9.36 7.99 -0.54
N ALA A 72 -9.69 6.77 -0.07
CA ALA A 72 -8.94 6.09 0.98
C ALA A 72 -7.47 5.87 0.58
N LEU A 73 -7.22 5.47 -0.67
CA LEU A 73 -5.86 5.31 -1.20
C LEU A 73 -5.08 6.63 -1.26
N ILE A 74 -5.72 7.74 -1.64
CA ILE A 74 -5.09 9.07 -1.66
C ILE A 74 -4.75 9.52 -0.24
N VAL A 75 -5.69 9.40 0.70
CA VAL A 75 -5.48 9.77 2.11
C VAL A 75 -4.35 8.94 2.71
N TRP A 76 -4.35 7.63 2.45
CA TRP A 76 -3.30 6.73 2.91
C TRP A 76 -1.93 7.10 2.33
N ALA A 77 -1.82 7.28 1.02
CA ALA A 77 -0.58 7.68 0.38
C ALA A 77 -0.08 9.04 0.91
N GLY A 78 -0.98 10.00 1.13
CA GLY A 78 -0.65 11.30 1.73
C GLY A 78 -0.14 11.16 3.16
N PHE A 79 -0.74 10.29 3.97
CA PHE A 79 -0.28 9.99 5.32
C PHE A 79 1.12 9.34 5.32
N CYS A 80 1.37 8.37 4.43
CA CYS A 80 2.70 7.76 4.29
C CYS A 80 3.76 8.79 3.87
N VAL A 81 3.44 9.67 2.91
CA VAL A 81 4.33 10.75 2.47
C VAL A 81 4.59 11.76 3.58
N PHE A 82 3.59 12.07 4.40
CA PHE A 82 3.74 12.97 5.55
C PHE A 82 4.71 12.40 6.59
N LEU A 83 4.67 11.08 6.84
CA LEU A 83 5.52 10.45 7.84
C LEU A 83 6.95 10.17 7.35
N LEU A 84 7.11 9.76 6.09
CA LEU A 84 8.36 9.17 5.56
C LEU A 84 8.94 9.94 4.37
N GLY A 85 8.27 11.00 3.90
CA GLY A 85 8.67 11.77 2.73
C GLY A 85 8.18 11.18 1.38
N PRO A 86 8.42 11.89 0.28
CA PRO A 86 8.00 11.46 -1.06
C PRO A 86 8.79 10.23 -1.51
N SER A 87 8.07 9.15 -1.82
CA SER A 87 8.64 7.87 -2.28
C SER A 87 7.71 7.18 -3.27
N GLY A 88 7.90 5.86 -3.50
CA GLY A 88 6.98 5.04 -4.27
C GLY A 88 5.52 5.01 -3.76
N PHE A 89 5.23 5.58 -2.57
CA PHE A 89 3.85 5.86 -2.13
C PHE A 89 3.05 6.64 -3.19
N LEU A 90 3.69 7.58 -3.91
CA LEU A 90 3.05 8.38 -4.95
C LEU A 90 2.56 7.53 -6.13
N GLY A 91 3.13 6.35 -6.35
CA GLY A 91 2.65 5.41 -7.37
C GLY A 91 1.19 4.99 -7.14
N VAL A 92 0.73 4.98 -5.88
CA VAL A 92 -0.65 4.63 -5.51
C VAL A 92 -1.68 5.67 -6.02
N LEU A 93 -1.24 6.89 -6.34
CA LEU A 93 -2.13 7.93 -6.88
C LEU A 93 -2.67 7.59 -8.26
N VAL A 94 -1.90 6.84 -9.08
CA VAL A 94 -2.32 6.42 -10.41
C VAL A 94 -3.57 5.51 -10.36
N PRO A 95 -3.56 4.35 -9.67
CA PRO A 95 -4.75 3.52 -9.54
C PRO A 95 -5.87 4.23 -8.76
N ALA A 96 -5.57 5.09 -7.79
CA ALA A 96 -6.59 5.86 -7.09
C ALA A 96 -7.35 6.82 -8.03
N GLY A 97 -6.64 7.49 -8.93
CA GLY A 97 -7.24 8.34 -9.96
C GLY A 97 -8.15 7.54 -10.91
N PHE A 98 -7.70 6.36 -11.36
CA PHE A 98 -8.52 5.47 -12.18
C PHE A 98 -9.79 5.00 -11.45
N LEU A 99 -9.71 4.67 -10.16
CA LEU A 99 -10.87 4.26 -9.36
C LEU A 99 -11.88 5.40 -9.21
N ILE A 100 -11.41 6.62 -8.98
CA ILE A 100 -12.29 7.80 -8.90
C ILE A 100 -12.94 8.06 -10.26
N ALA A 101 -12.17 8.02 -11.35
CA ALA A 101 -12.71 8.21 -12.69
C ALA A 101 -13.78 7.17 -13.04
N ALA A 102 -13.52 5.89 -12.76
CA ALA A 102 -14.47 4.80 -12.95
C ALA A 102 -15.76 5.03 -12.14
N ALA A 103 -15.64 5.38 -10.85
CA ALA A 103 -16.79 5.66 -10.01
C ALA A 103 -17.60 6.89 -10.47
N VAL A 104 -16.96 7.91 -11.06
CA VAL A 104 -17.65 9.08 -11.63
C VAL A 104 -18.39 8.72 -12.92
N VAL A 105 -17.78 7.91 -13.79
CA VAL A 105 -18.42 7.44 -15.03
C VAL A 105 -19.63 6.57 -14.70
N ASP A 106 -19.50 5.63 -13.75
CA ASP A 106 -20.59 4.74 -13.31
C ASP A 106 -21.77 5.48 -12.67
N ARG A 107 -21.56 6.67 -12.12
CA ARG A 107 -22.64 7.53 -11.57
C ARG A 107 -23.37 8.33 -12.65
N LYS A 108 -22.78 8.47 -13.84
CA LYS A 108 -23.36 9.20 -14.98
C LYS A 108 -24.12 8.30 -15.95
N ALA A 109 -23.92 6.99 -15.87
CA ALA A 109 -24.59 5.95 -16.67
C ALA A 109 -25.84 5.41 -15.95
#